data_AF-A0A329UJH8-F1
#
_entry.id   AF-A0A329UJH8-F1
#
_cell.length_a   1.000
_cell.length_b   1.000
_cell.length_c   1.000
_cell.angle_alpha   90.00
_cell.angle_beta   90.00
_cell.angle_gamma   90.00
#
_symmetry.space_group_name_H-M   'P 1'
#
loop_
_entity.id
_entity.type
_entity.pdbx_description
1 polymer ?
#
loop_
_entity_poly.entity_id
_entity_poly.type
_entity_poly.pdbx_seq_one_letter_code
_entity_poly.pdbx_strand_id
1 'polypeptide(L)' 'MSETTEVNRAAFGQFLNQLRREKGWTQKDLAERLYVSDKAVSKWERGESLT' A
#
# COMPACT_ATOMS: atom_id res chain seq x y z
N MET A 1 27.14 7.55 -7.38
CA MET A 1 26.23 8.56 -6.81
C MET A 1 24.84 7.96 -6.83
N SER A 2 24.15 7.97 -5.69
CA SER A 2 23.00 7.12 -5.37
C SER A 2 21.87 7.19 -6.40
N GLU A 3 21.59 6.05 -7.02
CA GLU A 3 20.41 5.80 -7.83
C GLU A 3 19.22 5.65 -6.88
N THR A 4 18.60 6.78 -6.51
CA THR A 4 17.37 6.76 -5.72
C THR A 4 16.26 6.30 -6.67
N THR A 5 15.98 5.00 -6.69
CA THR A 5 14.83 4.43 -7.40
C THR A 5 13.56 5.10 -6.87
N GLU A 6 13.04 6.05 -7.64
CA GLU A 6 11.81 6.76 -7.32
C GLU A 6 10.64 5.77 -7.45
N VAL A 7 10.14 5.29 -6.32
CA VAL A 7 8.98 4.40 -6.31
C VAL A 7 7.78 5.23 -6.76
N ASN A 8 7.26 4.93 -7.96
CA ASN A 8 6.00 5.50 -8.41
C ASN A 8 4.89 5.07 -7.43
N ARG A 9 4.44 6.03 -6.61
CA ARG A 9 3.48 5.80 -5.52
C ARG A 9 2.13 5.28 -6.02
N ALA A 10 1.69 5.73 -7.19
CA ALA A 10 0.46 5.24 -7.81
C ALA A 10 0.60 3.78 -8.25
N ALA A 11 1.72 3.43 -8.88
CA ALA A 11 2.01 2.05 -9.28
C ALA A 11 2.12 1.12 -8.06
N PHE A 12 2.74 1.58 -6.97
CA PHE A 12 2.80 0.84 -5.71
C PHE A 12 1.40 0.62 -5.12
N GLY A 13 0.56 1.66 -5.07
CA GLY A 13 -0.79 1.57 -4.55
C GLY A 13 -1.66 0.58 -5.32
N GLN A 14 -1.56 0.60 -6.65
CA GLN A 14 -2.25 -0.36 -7.52
C GLN A 14 -1.77 -1.80 -7.29
N PHE A 15 -0.45 -2.01 -7.23
CA PHE A 15 0.15 -3.32 -6.96
C PHE A 15 -0.28 -3.88 -5.61
N LEU A 16 -0.25 -3.05 -4.55
CA LEU A 16 -0.67 -3.44 -3.21
C LEU A 16 -2.15 -3.83 -3.17
N ASN A 17 -3.02 -3.02 -3.81
CA ASN A 17 -4.45 -3.29 -3.90
C ASN A 17 -4.73 -4.62 -4.60
N GLN A 18 -4.04 -4.88 -5.71
CA GLN A 18 -4.18 -6.13 -6.46
C GLN A 18 -3.76 -7.33 -5.62
N LEU A 19 -2.55 -7.31 -5.05
CA LEU A 19 -2.04 -8.41 -4.23
C LEU A 19 -2.94 -8.70 -3.03
N ARG A 20 -3.46 -7.65 -2.38
CA ARG A 20 -4.41 -7.81 -1.27
C ARG A 20 -5.68 -8.53 -1.72
N ARG A 21 -6.26 -8.14 -2.86
CA ARG A 21 -7.48 -8.74 -3.41
C ARG A 21 -7.27 -10.18 -3.85
N GLU A 22 -6.14 -10.49 -4.48
CA GLU A 22 -5.77 -11.87 -4.87
C GLU A 22 -5.70 -12.80 -3.66
N LYS A 23 -5.31 -12.28 -2.50
CA LYS A 23 -5.28 -13.02 -1.23
C LYS A 23 -6.61 -13.03 -0.48
N GLY A 24 -7.66 -12.40 -1.03
CA GLY A 24 -8.98 -12.31 -0.42
C GLY A 24 -9.01 -11.46 0.86
N TRP A 25 -8.06 -10.54 1.03
CA TRP A 25 -7.96 -9.72 2.24
C TRP A 25 -8.72 -8.41 2.11
N THR A 26 -9.34 -7.96 3.18
CA THR A 26 -9.81 -6.58 3.32
C THR A 26 -8.64 -5.64 3.67
N GLN A 27 -8.84 -4.32 3.53
CA GLN A 27 -7.82 -3.35 3.96
C GLN A 27 -7.48 -3.50 5.45
N LYS A 28 -8.47 -3.86 6.28
CA LYS A 28 -8.31 -4.16 7.71
C LYS A 28 -7.44 -5.40 7.93
N ASP A 29 -7.68 -6.48 7.19
CA ASP A 29 -6.89 -7.71 7.33
C ASP A 29 -5.41 -7.47 6.97
N LEU A 30 -5.16 -6.69 5.91
CA LEU A 30 -3.79 -6.31 5.54
C LEU A 30 -3.16 -5.40 6.60
N ALA A 31 -3.93 -4.45 7.14
CA ALA A 31 -3.46 -3.53 8.18
C ALA A 31 -3.06 -4.26 9.47
N GLU A 32 -3.87 -5.23 9.91
CA GLU A 32 -3.59 -6.06 11.07
C GLU A 32 -2.30 -6.88 10.87
N ARG A 33 -2.10 -7.45 9.68
CA ARG A 33 -0.88 -8.21 9.34
C ARG A 33 0.39 -7.36 9.30
N LEU A 34 0.26 -6.09 8.95
CA LEU A 34 1.37 -5.14 8.84
C LEU A 34 1.53 -4.25 10.08
N TYR A 35 0.70 -4.44 11.11
CA TYR A 35 0.68 -3.62 12.34
C TYR A 35 0.53 -2.11 12.06
N VAL A 36 -0.34 -1.77 11.10
CA VAL A 36 -0.68 -0.38 10.76
C VAL A 36 -2.18 -0.16 10.85
N SER A 37 -2.63 1.09 10.64
CA SER A 37 -4.06 1.37 10.50
C SER A 37 -4.57 0.99 9.11
N ASP A 38 -5.83 0.59 9.04
CA ASP A 38 -6.59 0.45 7.78
C ASP A 38 -6.57 1.74 6.95
N LYS A 39 -6.58 2.91 7.61
CA LYS A 39 -6.40 4.22 6.97
C LYS A 39 -5.05 4.36 6.26
N ALA A 40 -3.96 3.83 6.84
CA ALA A 40 -2.65 3.84 6.20
C ALA A 40 -2.65 2.98 4.93
N VAL A 41 -3.22 1.78 4.99
CA VAL A 41 -3.39 0.92 3.81
C VAL A 41 -4.24 1.62 2.74
N SER A 42 -5.33 2.27 3.15
CA SER A 42 -6.20 3.02 2.25
C SER A 42 -5.46 4.17 1.53
N LYS A 43 -4.63 4.93 2.25
CA LYS A 43 -3.78 5.99 1.68
C LYS A 43 -2.77 5.42 0.68
N TRP A 44 -2.07 4.35 1.06
CA TRP A 44 -1.10 3.68 0.19
C TRP A 44 -1.71 3.20 -1.11
N GLU A 45 -2.88 2.56 -1.06
CA GLU A 45 -3.57 2.06 -2.24
C GLU A 45 -4.02 3.18 -3.20
N ARG A 46 -4.24 4.40 -2.69
CA ARG A 46 -4.52 5.59 -3.51
C ARG A 46 -3.27 6.33 -3.99
N GLY A 47 -2.08 5.89 -3.58
CA GLY A 47 -0.83 6.59 -3.86
C GLY A 47 -0.64 7.88 -3.05
N GLU A 48 -1.43 8.08 -1.99
CA GLU A 48 -1.28 9.16 -1.03
C GLU A 48 -0.25 8.73 0.03
N SER A 49 0.92 9.38 0.07
CA SER A 49 1.90 9.12 1.14
C SER A 49 1.47 9.76 2.47
N LEU A 50 1.91 9.15 3.58
CA LEU A 50 1.67 9.59 4.96
C LEU A 50 1.92 11.10 5.11
N THR A 51 0.84 11.87 5.18
CA THR A 51 0.73 13.03 6.05
C THR A 51 -0.11 12.68 7.27
#